data_AF-A0A7K3S6D5-F1
#
_entry.id   AF-A0A7K3S6D5-F1
#
_cell.length_a   1.000
_cell.length_b   1.000
_cell.length_c   1.000
_cell.angle_alpha   90.00
_cell.angle_beta   90.00
_cell.angle_gamma   90.00
#
_symmetry.space_group_name_H-M   'P 1'
#
loop_
_entity.id
_entity.type
_entity.pdbx_description
1 polymer ?
#
loop_
_entity_poly.entity_id
_entity_poly.type
_entity_poly.pdbx_seq_one_letter_code
_entity_poly.pdbx_strand_id
1 'polypeptide(L)'
;AALCVAGALDTEDAMRLVCGRGRLMQERSAPGAMVSAFVPRARVRELLAAVPGLELAVVNGVTHHVLGGAPEAVDAARKLLAARGEAYEVLAVDRAFHTALLDPALEEFRLLAEKTEPRPLHTEFVDGIDGTVRPAGWRPDAAYLVAQARRTADFAAVLRELASSPLLLELGPSAVLTGLVRRTTPDAFCVPTRDWERAVAALHCAGAGVDWAALLDGCGGRRVRLPPYPFRRRSHWRGPAPYAHPSPRSTEDRMTEQAVLDRVLELTARHLGHRPDEVSADRTFVGLGADSLQLIGMVRQLEAEFGTEISMREVLEEAGTPRLTAALIAGRAAPATVPVPVPVPVSVPVAAAAPATAETAPAPVADEPGYATRAEVAVLSEQIRQLAETQAAMLTQLSDAVALLTARTTGTDAR
;
A
#
# COMPACT_ATOMS: atom_id res chain seq x y z
N ALA A 1 -21.41 -2.98 12.59
CA ALA A 1 -20.47 -3.08 11.46
C ALA A 1 -20.16 -4.54 11.11
N ALA A 2 -19.31 -5.25 11.86
CA ALA A 2 -18.95 -6.64 11.54
C ALA A 2 -20.16 -7.58 11.42
N LEU A 3 -21.13 -7.52 12.34
CA LEU A 3 -22.39 -8.27 12.24
C LEU A 3 -23.24 -7.89 11.00
N CYS A 4 -23.13 -6.65 10.52
CA CYS A 4 -23.84 -6.21 9.30
C CYS A 4 -23.19 -6.83 8.07
N VAL A 5 -21.85 -6.75 8.00
CA VAL A 5 -21.06 -7.37 6.93
C VAL A 5 -21.28 -8.87 6.89
N ALA A 6 -21.40 -9.52 8.06
CA ALA A 6 -21.72 -10.94 8.15
C ALA A 6 -23.23 -11.27 7.97
N GLY A 7 -24.07 -10.26 7.69
CA GLY A 7 -25.48 -10.40 7.31
C GLY A 7 -26.50 -10.48 8.44
N ALA A 8 -26.05 -10.52 9.70
CA ALA A 8 -26.95 -10.59 10.85
C ALA A 8 -27.82 -9.34 11.00
N LEU A 9 -27.30 -8.16 10.67
CA LEU A 9 -28.03 -6.90 10.83
C LEU A 9 -28.08 -6.17 9.50
N ASP A 10 -29.19 -5.50 9.20
CA ASP A 10 -29.17 -4.45 8.18
C ASP A 10 -28.59 -3.14 8.75
N THR A 11 -28.44 -2.16 7.88
CA THR A 11 -27.87 -0.86 8.25
C THR A 11 -28.77 -0.08 9.19
N GLU A 12 -30.10 -0.15 9.00
CA GLU A 12 -31.04 0.62 9.83
C GLU A 12 -31.00 0.14 11.27
N ASP A 13 -31.13 -1.16 11.49
CA ASP A 13 -31.10 -1.75 12.82
C ASP A 13 -29.73 -1.60 13.47
N ALA A 14 -28.65 -1.74 12.69
CA ALA A 14 -27.32 -1.49 13.20
C ALA A 14 -27.13 -0.03 13.66
N MET A 15 -27.65 0.95 12.92
CA MET A 15 -27.63 2.35 13.34
C MET A 15 -28.50 2.58 14.57
N ARG A 16 -29.70 2.00 14.62
CA ARG A 16 -30.60 2.09 15.78
C ARG A 16 -29.92 1.55 17.04
N LEU A 17 -29.26 0.40 16.95
CA LEU A 17 -28.51 -0.22 18.05
C LEU A 17 -27.30 0.62 18.47
N VAL A 18 -26.46 1.06 17.53
CA VAL A 18 -25.25 1.82 17.86
C VAL A 18 -25.58 3.19 18.45
N CYS A 19 -26.49 3.94 17.84
CA CYS A 19 -26.91 5.25 18.33
C CYS A 19 -27.64 5.12 19.67
N GLY A 20 -28.55 4.13 19.80
CA GLY A 20 -29.26 3.87 21.04
C GLY A 20 -28.32 3.48 22.18
N ARG A 21 -27.35 2.60 21.91
CA ARG A 21 -26.30 2.23 22.88
C ARG A 21 -25.49 3.44 23.31
N GLY A 22 -24.99 4.23 22.37
CA GLY A 22 -24.19 5.43 22.67
C GLY A 22 -24.95 6.42 23.56
N ARG A 23 -26.22 6.70 23.23
CA ARG A 23 -27.08 7.57 24.03
C ARG A 23 -27.32 7.01 25.44
N LEU A 24 -27.68 5.75 25.57
CA LEU A 24 -27.91 5.11 26.87
C LEU A 24 -26.65 5.12 27.73
N MET A 25 -25.49 4.83 27.13
CA MET A 25 -24.20 4.91 27.83
C MET A 25 -23.92 6.33 28.32
N GLN A 26 -24.21 7.35 27.51
CA GLN A 26 -24.03 8.75 27.90
C GLN A 26 -24.99 9.20 29.01
N GLU A 27 -26.26 8.80 28.93
CA GLU A 27 -27.31 9.26 29.85
C GLU A 27 -27.38 8.49 31.18
N ARG A 28 -27.00 7.22 31.19
CA ARG A 28 -27.20 6.31 32.33
C ARG A 28 -25.92 5.88 33.03
N SER A 29 -24.78 5.87 32.33
CA SER A 29 -23.53 5.41 32.93
C SER A 29 -22.89 6.52 33.76
N ALA A 30 -22.28 6.16 34.89
CA ALA A 30 -21.46 7.10 35.65
C ALA A 30 -20.24 7.56 34.82
N PRO A 31 -19.63 8.71 35.13
CA PRO A 31 -18.35 9.10 34.55
C PRO A 31 -17.30 8.01 34.78
N GLY A 32 -16.51 7.72 33.76
CA GLY A 32 -15.44 6.73 33.82
C GLY A 32 -14.21 7.19 33.06
N ALA A 33 -13.11 6.50 33.27
CA ALA A 33 -11.87 6.72 32.54
C ALA A 33 -11.30 5.38 32.08
N MET A 34 -10.35 5.45 31.15
CA MET A 34 -9.59 4.28 30.69
C MET A 34 -8.12 4.61 30.49
N VAL A 35 -7.25 3.64 30.75
CA VAL A 35 -5.80 3.73 30.53
C VAL A 35 -5.33 2.53 29.74
N SER A 36 -4.60 2.78 28.66
CA SER A 36 -3.84 1.78 27.93
C SER A 36 -2.52 1.53 28.66
N ALA A 37 -2.26 0.29 29.08
CA ALA A 37 -1.06 -0.09 29.80
C ALA A 37 -0.24 -1.09 28.97
N PHE A 38 1.04 -0.78 28.79
CA PHE A 38 1.99 -1.59 28.01
C PHE A 38 2.76 -2.53 28.93
N VAL A 39 2.02 -3.43 29.58
CA VAL A 39 2.52 -4.30 30.65
C VAL A 39 2.03 -5.74 30.49
N PRO A 40 2.78 -6.75 30.99
CA PRO A 40 2.35 -8.14 30.93
C PRO A 40 1.13 -8.42 31.80
N ARG A 41 0.44 -9.54 31.52
CA ARG A 41 -0.77 -9.96 32.24
C ARG A 41 -0.59 -10.08 33.76
N ALA A 42 0.61 -10.43 34.23
CA ALA A 42 0.91 -10.49 35.66
C ALA A 42 0.78 -9.12 36.33
N ARG A 43 1.31 -8.06 35.70
CA ARG A 43 1.18 -6.68 36.19
C ARG A 43 -0.27 -6.23 36.23
N VAL A 44 -1.05 -6.59 35.21
CA VAL A 44 -2.49 -6.28 35.18
C VAL A 44 -3.19 -6.88 36.41
N ARG A 45 -2.90 -8.14 36.75
CA ARG A 45 -3.46 -8.79 37.95
C ARG A 45 -3.09 -8.06 39.24
N GLU A 46 -1.85 -7.60 39.36
CA GLU A 46 -1.40 -6.80 40.51
C GLU A 46 -2.14 -5.47 40.62
N LEU A 47 -2.34 -4.75 39.50
CA LEU A 47 -3.08 -3.49 39.48
C LEU A 47 -4.55 -3.68 39.89
N LEU A 48 -5.22 -4.71 39.34
CA LEU A 48 -6.61 -5.02 39.68
C LEU A 48 -6.78 -5.40 41.15
N ALA A 49 -5.80 -6.08 41.75
CA ALA A 49 -5.81 -6.41 43.17
C ALA A 49 -5.53 -5.19 44.06
N ALA A 50 -4.67 -4.26 43.61
CA ALA A 50 -4.27 -3.09 44.37
C ALA A 50 -5.27 -1.93 44.30
N VAL A 51 -6.06 -1.84 43.24
CA VAL A 51 -6.95 -0.71 42.96
C VAL A 51 -8.41 -1.18 42.86
N PRO A 52 -9.22 -0.97 43.92
CA PRO A 52 -10.64 -1.28 43.90
C PRO A 52 -11.39 -0.54 42.79
N GLY A 53 -12.32 -1.22 42.12
CA GLY A 53 -13.13 -0.64 41.05
C GLY A 53 -12.43 -0.49 39.70
N LEU A 54 -11.19 -0.98 39.57
CA LEU A 54 -10.50 -1.11 38.29
C LEU A 54 -10.86 -2.46 37.65
N GLU A 55 -11.18 -2.45 36.37
CA GLU A 55 -11.51 -3.65 35.58
C GLU A 55 -10.65 -3.73 34.31
N LEU A 56 -10.44 -4.95 33.82
CA LEU A 56 -9.82 -5.17 32.52
C LEU A 56 -10.85 -5.01 31.41
N ALA A 57 -10.70 -3.96 30.62
CA ALA A 57 -11.60 -3.65 29.53
C ALA A 57 -11.20 -4.32 28.21
N VAL A 58 -9.90 -4.33 27.88
CA VAL A 58 -9.41 -4.87 26.60
C VAL A 58 -8.08 -5.63 26.77
N VAL A 59 -7.96 -6.77 26.09
CA VAL A 59 -6.71 -7.50 25.90
C VAL A 59 -6.29 -7.36 24.43
N ASN A 60 -5.30 -6.51 24.17
CA ASN A 60 -4.81 -6.23 22.83
C ASN A 60 -3.64 -7.14 22.42
N GLY A 61 -2.92 -7.70 23.39
CA GLY A 61 -1.79 -8.59 23.17
C GLY A 61 -1.14 -9.01 24.49
N VAL A 62 0.01 -9.70 24.40
CA VAL A 62 0.72 -10.26 25.57
C VAL A 62 1.13 -9.20 26.59
N THR A 63 1.52 -8.02 26.11
CA THR A 63 1.99 -6.88 26.92
C THR A 63 1.22 -5.60 26.64
N HIS A 64 -0.01 -5.68 26.11
CA HIS A 64 -0.83 -4.50 25.80
C HIS A 64 -2.27 -4.73 26.26
N HIS A 65 -2.70 -3.96 27.24
CA HIS A 65 -4.01 -4.11 27.89
C HIS A 65 -4.64 -2.74 28.09
N VAL A 66 -5.96 -2.68 28.19
CA VAL A 66 -6.69 -1.47 28.58
C VAL A 66 -7.46 -1.75 29.86
N LEU A 67 -7.27 -0.87 30.84
CA LEU A 67 -7.94 -0.90 32.13
C LEU A 67 -8.96 0.25 32.18
N GLY A 68 -10.11 0.00 32.78
CA GLY A 68 -11.17 1.01 32.93
C GLY A 68 -11.78 0.97 34.32
N GLY A 69 -12.38 2.09 34.72
CA GLY A 69 -13.06 2.21 36.01
C GLY A 69 -13.44 3.65 36.31
N ALA A 70 -13.72 3.93 37.58
CA ALA A 70 -13.93 5.30 38.05
C ALA A 70 -12.65 6.14 37.80
N PRO A 71 -12.77 7.46 37.54
CA PRO A 71 -11.61 8.31 37.27
C PRO A 71 -10.50 8.21 38.32
N GLU A 72 -10.88 8.09 39.60
CA GLU A 72 -9.96 7.97 40.73
C GLU A 72 -9.22 6.63 40.73
N ALA A 73 -9.89 5.55 40.35
CA ALA A 73 -9.28 4.23 40.21
C ALA A 73 -8.27 4.21 39.06
N VAL A 74 -8.61 4.81 37.92
CA VAL A 74 -7.68 4.92 36.79
C VAL A 74 -6.48 5.82 37.12
N ASP A 75 -6.68 6.91 37.85
CA ASP A 75 -5.58 7.76 38.33
C ASP A 75 -4.65 7.02 39.31
N ALA A 76 -5.20 6.23 40.23
CA ALA A 76 -4.42 5.36 41.10
C ALA A 76 -3.59 4.33 40.31
N ALA A 77 -4.20 3.69 39.30
CA ALA A 77 -3.50 2.75 38.42
C ALA A 77 -2.35 3.44 37.66
N ARG A 78 -2.57 4.65 37.13
CA ARG A 78 -1.54 5.45 36.46
C ARG A 78 -0.37 5.78 37.39
N LYS A 79 -0.65 6.19 38.63
CA LYS A 79 0.38 6.48 39.64
C LYS A 79 1.24 5.24 39.92
N LEU A 80 0.62 4.06 40.03
CA LEU A 80 1.34 2.80 40.23
C LEU A 80 2.20 2.41 39.01
N LEU A 81 1.69 2.59 37.80
CA LEU A 81 2.45 2.38 36.56
C LEU A 81 3.63 3.34 36.47
N ALA A 82 3.40 4.63 36.71
CA ALA A 82 4.42 5.68 36.69
C ALA A 82 5.53 5.45 37.74
N ALA A 83 5.15 5.08 38.97
CA ALA A 83 6.10 4.77 40.04
C ALA A 83 7.04 3.60 39.71
N ARG A 84 6.64 2.74 38.76
CA ARG A 84 7.41 1.59 38.27
C ARG A 84 8.11 1.84 36.93
N GLY A 85 7.96 3.03 36.35
CA GLY A 85 8.49 3.36 35.03
C GLY A 85 7.84 2.57 33.89
N GLU A 86 6.61 2.06 34.09
CA GLU A 86 5.89 1.29 33.08
C GLU A 86 5.13 2.22 32.13
N ALA A 87 5.24 1.96 30.82
CA ALA A 87 4.60 2.81 29.82
C ALA A 87 3.08 2.65 29.84
N TYR A 88 2.39 3.79 29.72
CA TYR A 88 0.93 3.85 29.63
C TYR A 88 0.48 5.08 28.84
N GLU A 89 -0.76 5.04 28.36
CA GLU A 89 -1.43 6.11 27.64
C GLU A 89 -2.85 6.29 28.18
N VAL A 90 -3.26 7.54 28.40
CA VAL A 90 -4.61 7.88 28.86
C VAL A 90 -5.52 7.96 27.65
N LEU A 91 -6.65 7.26 27.68
CA LEU A 91 -7.59 7.31 26.57
C LEU A 91 -8.51 8.53 26.71
N ALA A 92 -8.71 9.26 25.61
CA ALA A 92 -9.60 10.41 25.55
C ALA A 92 -11.08 9.98 25.49
N VAL A 93 -11.56 9.38 26.58
CA VAL A 93 -12.93 8.89 26.77
C VAL A 93 -13.46 9.33 28.13
N ASP A 94 -14.77 9.56 28.22
CA ASP A 94 -15.47 9.95 29.45
C ASP A 94 -16.30 8.81 30.09
N ARG A 95 -16.23 7.61 29.48
CA ARG A 95 -16.84 6.36 29.97
C ARG A 95 -15.79 5.26 30.04
N ALA A 96 -15.96 4.37 31.00
CA ALA A 96 -15.17 3.15 31.11
C ALA A 96 -15.87 1.99 30.38
N PHE A 97 -15.63 1.88 29.07
CA PHE A 97 -16.23 0.81 28.27
C PHE A 97 -15.78 -0.58 28.72
N HIS A 98 -16.61 -1.61 28.55
CA HIS A 98 -16.34 -2.99 28.99
C HIS A 98 -16.14 -3.15 30.51
N THR A 99 -16.80 -2.31 31.32
CA THR A 99 -16.74 -2.35 32.80
C THR A 99 -18.13 -2.28 33.43
N ALA A 100 -18.22 -2.50 34.75
CA ALA A 100 -19.45 -2.43 35.55
C ALA A 100 -20.10 -1.04 35.51
N LEU A 101 -19.34 0.01 35.19
CA LEU A 101 -19.89 1.36 35.08
C LEU A 101 -20.93 1.49 33.97
N LEU A 102 -20.99 0.52 33.05
CA LEU A 102 -22.02 0.46 32.01
C LEU A 102 -23.31 -0.21 32.47
N ASP A 103 -23.31 -0.97 33.58
CA ASP A 103 -24.45 -1.78 34.03
C ASP A 103 -25.78 -1.00 34.07
N PRO A 104 -25.84 0.27 34.52
CA PRO A 104 -27.08 1.05 34.51
C PRO A 104 -27.69 1.28 33.11
N ALA A 105 -26.86 1.28 32.06
CA ALA A 105 -27.32 1.45 30.68
C ALA A 105 -27.72 0.12 30.02
N LEU A 106 -27.30 -1.03 30.56
CA LEU A 106 -27.41 -2.31 29.88
C LEU A 106 -28.85 -2.86 29.83
N GLU A 107 -29.67 -2.57 30.83
CA GLU A 107 -31.06 -3.05 30.85
C GLU A 107 -31.92 -2.36 29.79
N GLU A 108 -31.82 -1.03 29.68
CA GLU A 108 -32.47 -0.29 28.59
C GLU A 108 -31.90 -0.68 27.22
N PHE A 109 -30.59 -0.99 27.16
CA PHE A 109 -29.97 -1.46 25.92
C PHE A 109 -30.46 -2.86 25.52
N ARG A 110 -30.68 -3.76 26.49
CA ARG A 110 -31.27 -5.09 26.26
C ARG A 110 -32.66 -4.95 25.63
N LEU A 111 -33.51 -4.10 26.19
CA LEU A 111 -34.85 -3.84 25.65
C LEU A 111 -34.83 -3.25 24.24
N LEU A 112 -33.79 -2.47 23.91
CA LEU A 112 -33.59 -1.99 22.54
C LEU A 112 -33.14 -3.12 21.62
N ALA A 113 -32.21 -3.97 22.07
CA ALA A 113 -31.69 -5.10 21.32
C ALA A 113 -32.76 -6.17 21.04
N GLU A 114 -33.71 -6.37 21.94
CA GLU A 114 -34.83 -7.32 21.77
C GLU A 114 -35.83 -6.90 20.68
N LYS A 115 -35.81 -5.62 20.28
CA LYS A 115 -36.65 -5.11 19.18
C LYS A 115 -36.02 -5.34 17.80
N THR A 116 -34.77 -5.80 17.77
CA THR A 116 -34.08 -6.17 16.54
C THR A 116 -34.31 -7.64 16.26
N GLU A 117 -34.40 -8.02 14.99
CA GLU A 117 -34.49 -9.41 14.55
C GLU A 117 -33.22 -9.79 13.76
N PRO A 118 -32.09 -10.09 14.43
CA PRO A 118 -30.86 -10.39 13.72
C PRO A 118 -31.01 -11.65 12.89
N ARG A 119 -30.60 -11.65 11.63
CA ARG A 119 -30.61 -12.81 10.74
C ARG A 119 -29.44 -13.76 11.04
N PRO A 120 -29.48 -15.02 10.54
CA PRO A 120 -28.33 -15.90 10.59
C PRO A 120 -27.16 -15.31 9.80
N LEU A 121 -25.93 -15.52 10.28
CA LEU A 121 -24.74 -15.10 9.56
C LEU A 121 -24.61 -15.85 8.23
N HIS A 122 -24.08 -15.21 7.19
CA HIS A 122 -23.72 -15.89 5.93
C HIS A 122 -22.22 -16.20 5.80
N THR A 123 -21.42 -15.77 6.77
CA THR A 123 -19.98 -16.02 6.85
C THR A 123 -19.58 -16.23 8.31
N GLU A 124 -18.40 -16.76 8.53
CA GLU A 124 -17.84 -16.93 9.88
C GLU A 124 -17.60 -15.57 10.55
N PHE A 125 -17.76 -15.54 11.87
CA PHE A 125 -17.55 -14.35 12.69
C PHE A 125 -16.73 -14.72 13.91
N VAL A 126 -15.56 -14.10 14.05
CA VAL A 126 -14.71 -14.29 15.23
C VAL A 126 -15.17 -13.33 16.34
N ASP A 127 -15.60 -13.89 17.46
CA ASP A 127 -16.15 -13.17 18.60
C ASP A 127 -15.07 -12.31 19.28
N GLY A 128 -15.35 -11.01 19.43
CA GLY A 128 -14.43 -10.06 20.06
C GLY A 128 -14.29 -10.23 21.58
N ILE A 129 -15.11 -11.06 22.22
CA ILE A 129 -15.06 -11.28 23.67
C ILE A 129 -13.97 -12.30 24.03
N ASP A 130 -13.85 -13.38 23.27
CA ASP A 130 -12.98 -14.52 23.61
C ASP A 130 -12.33 -15.20 22.40
N GLY A 131 -12.53 -14.67 21.19
CA GLY A 131 -11.98 -15.24 19.95
C GLY A 131 -12.75 -16.45 19.42
N THR A 132 -13.89 -16.83 20.00
CA THR A 132 -14.68 -17.97 19.53
C THR A 132 -15.16 -17.75 18.09
N VAL A 133 -14.95 -18.71 17.21
CA VAL A 133 -15.53 -18.71 15.86
C VAL A 133 -17.02 -19.04 15.91
N ARG A 134 -17.85 -18.11 15.46
CA ARG A 134 -19.27 -18.32 15.19
C ARG A 134 -19.42 -18.74 13.73
N PRO A 135 -20.00 -19.92 13.45
CA PRO A 135 -20.15 -20.38 12.07
C PRO A 135 -21.21 -19.56 11.32
N ALA A 136 -21.19 -19.64 9.99
CA ALA A 136 -22.34 -19.27 9.19
C ALA A 136 -23.60 -20.00 9.70
N GLY A 137 -24.72 -19.28 9.77
CA GLY A 137 -25.97 -19.76 10.36
C GLY A 137 -26.14 -19.44 11.86
N TRP A 138 -25.08 -19.06 12.58
CA TRP A 138 -25.23 -18.53 13.94
C TRP A 138 -26.04 -17.23 13.94
N ARG A 139 -26.79 -16.95 15.01
CA ARG A 139 -27.60 -15.75 15.15
C ARG A 139 -27.25 -15.05 16.47
N PRO A 140 -26.79 -13.79 16.47
CA PRO A 140 -26.60 -13.03 17.70
C PRO A 140 -27.97 -12.74 18.34
N ASP A 141 -28.06 -12.88 19.65
CA ASP A 141 -29.24 -12.48 20.42
C ASP A 141 -28.97 -11.21 21.25
N ALA A 142 -30.01 -10.69 21.90
CA ALA A 142 -29.87 -9.51 22.75
C ALA A 142 -28.91 -9.75 23.92
N ALA A 143 -28.88 -10.96 24.47
CA ALA A 143 -27.97 -11.34 25.55
C ALA A 143 -26.50 -11.24 25.12
N TYR A 144 -26.18 -11.69 23.91
CA TYR A 144 -24.86 -11.54 23.30
C TYR A 144 -24.49 -10.06 23.12
N LEU A 145 -25.40 -9.22 22.60
CA LEU A 145 -25.12 -7.79 22.39
C LEU A 145 -24.84 -7.06 23.71
N VAL A 146 -25.59 -7.37 24.76
CA VAL A 146 -25.36 -6.84 26.11
C VAL A 146 -24.03 -7.36 26.67
N ALA A 147 -23.76 -8.65 26.52
CA ALA A 147 -22.49 -9.24 26.96
C ALA A 147 -21.29 -8.61 26.24
N GLN A 148 -21.41 -8.32 24.93
CA GLN A 148 -20.38 -7.66 24.13
C GLN A 148 -20.07 -6.24 24.63
N ALA A 149 -21.08 -5.51 25.10
CA ALA A 149 -20.89 -4.18 25.66
C ALA A 149 -20.20 -4.21 27.05
N ARG A 150 -20.40 -5.29 27.82
CA ARG A 150 -20.00 -5.38 29.23
C ARG A 150 -18.73 -6.17 29.49
N ARG A 151 -18.52 -7.28 28.77
CA ARG A 151 -17.37 -8.17 28.96
C ARG A 151 -16.11 -7.57 28.33
N THR A 152 -14.96 -7.97 28.85
CA THR A 152 -13.65 -7.67 28.28
C THR A 152 -13.62 -8.02 26.80
N ALA A 153 -13.09 -7.12 25.97
CA ALA A 153 -12.78 -7.42 24.58
C ALA A 153 -11.39 -8.07 24.48
N ASP A 154 -11.29 -9.28 23.94
CA ASP A 154 -10.04 -10.02 23.79
C ASP A 154 -9.61 -10.05 22.31
N PHE A 155 -9.04 -8.95 21.85
CA PHE A 155 -8.52 -8.85 20.50
C PHE A 155 -7.30 -9.77 20.28
N ALA A 156 -6.53 -10.07 21.33
CA ALA A 156 -5.45 -11.05 21.24
C ALA A 156 -5.98 -12.46 20.92
N ALA A 157 -7.14 -12.83 21.44
CA ALA A 157 -7.82 -14.07 21.07
C ALA A 157 -8.29 -14.07 19.62
N VAL A 158 -8.87 -12.95 19.15
CA VAL A 158 -9.24 -12.79 17.74
C VAL A 158 -8.04 -12.96 16.81
N LEU A 159 -6.89 -12.36 17.15
CA LEU A 159 -5.66 -12.49 16.35
C LEU A 159 -5.10 -13.91 16.33
N ARG A 160 -5.22 -14.66 17.43
CA ARG A 160 -4.80 -16.07 17.47
C ARG A 160 -5.63 -16.92 16.51
N GLU A 161 -6.94 -16.68 16.46
CA GLU A 161 -7.82 -17.38 15.53
C GLU A 161 -7.50 -17.01 14.06
N LEU A 162 -7.26 -15.73 13.81
CA LEU A 162 -6.94 -15.23 12.47
C LEU A 162 -5.48 -15.45 12.04
N ALA A 163 -4.64 -16.11 12.84
CA ALA A 163 -3.21 -16.24 12.57
C ALA A 163 -2.89 -16.99 11.26
N SER A 164 -3.80 -17.84 10.80
CA SER A 164 -3.70 -18.58 9.52
C SER A 164 -4.22 -17.78 8.31
N SER A 165 -4.86 -16.63 8.54
CA SER A 165 -5.43 -15.82 7.47
C SER A 165 -4.32 -15.18 6.64
N PRO A 166 -4.29 -15.40 5.31
CA PRO A 166 -3.21 -14.89 4.46
C PRO A 166 -3.28 -13.37 4.27
N LEU A 167 -4.46 -12.76 4.41
CA LEU A 167 -4.73 -11.36 4.17
C LEU A 167 -5.70 -10.80 5.22
N LEU A 168 -5.36 -9.66 5.81
CA LEU A 168 -6.21 -8.94 6.76
C LEU A 168 -6.49 -7.51 6.24
N LEU A 169 -7.75 -7.08 6.35
CA LEU A 169 -8.19 -5.75 5.96
C LEU A 169 -8.86 -5.07 7.16
N GLU A 170 -8.33 -3.93 7.59
CA GLU A 170 -8.96 -3.10 8.62
C GLU A 170 -9.93 -2.11 7.95
N LEU A 171 -11.22 -2.28 8.24
CA LEU A 171 -12.27 -1.36 7.81
C LEU A 171 -12.44 -0.24 8.85
N GLY A 172 -11.95 0.96 8.54
CA GLY A 172 -12.07 2.09 9.45
C GLY A 172 -11.39 3.37 8.95
N PRO A 173 -11.61 4.49 9.66
CA PRO A 173 -11.01 5.79 9.33
C PRO A 173 -9.53 5.90 9.75
N SER A 174 -8.97 4.88 10.39
CA SER A 174 -7.63 4.86 10.97
C SER A 174 -7.01 3.47 10.83
N ALA A 175 -5.76 3.32 11.25
CA ALA A 175 -4.98 2.08 11.12
C ALA A 175 -4.61 1.47 12.49
N VAL A 176 -5.52 1.55 13.46
CA VAL A 176 -5.25 1.18 14.86
C VAL A 176 -5.07 -0.33 14.98
N LEU A 177 -5.98 -1.11 14.40
CA LEU A 177 -5.92 -2.57 14.44
C LEU A 177 -4.76 -3.10 13.61
N THR A 178 -4.45 -2.47 12.47
CA THR A 178 -3.28 -2.79 11.64
C THR A 178 -2.00 -2.63 12.45
N GLY A 179 -1.89 -1.56 13.24
CA GLY A 179 -0.76 -1.37 14.16
C GLY A 179 -0.66 -2.45 15.23
N LEU A 180 -1.79 -2.92 15.76
CA LEU A 180 -1.85 -4.02 16.73
C LEU A 180 -1.47 -5.37 16.12
N VAL A 181 -1.96 -5.66 14.91
CA VAL A 181 -1.60 -6.85 14.13
C VAL A 181 -0.09 -6.88 13.91
N ARG A 182 0.51 -5.79 13.43
CA ARG A 182 1.97 -5.73 13.18
C ARG A 182 2.83 -5.93 14.42
N ARG A 183 2.36 -5.51 15.59
CA ARG A 183 3.07 -5.74 16.86
C ARG A 183 3.01 -7.19 17.33
N THR A 184 1.93 -7.89 17.00
CA THR A 184 1.68 -9.26 17.47
C THR A 184 2.16 -10.30 16.46
N THR A 185 1.95 -10.03 15.18
CA THR A 185 2.28 -10.88 14.04
C THR A 185 2.96 -10.01 12.96
N PRO A 186 4.28 -9.76 13.07
CA PRO A 186 5.00 -8.85 12.16
C PRO A 186 4.92 -9.25 10.68
N ASP A 187 4.81 -10.54 10.40
CA ASP A 187 4.78 -11.10 9.04
C ASP A 187 3.37 -11.13 8.43
N ALA A 188 2.33 -10.79 9.21
CA ALA A 188 0.96 -10.80 8.69
C ALA A 188 0.74 -9.66 7.70
N PHE A 189 0.19 -9.99 6.54
CA PHE A 189 -0.29 -8.98 5.60
C PHE A 189 -1.55 -8.32 6.17
N CYS A 190 -1.45 -7.04 6.54
CA CYS A 190 -2.56 -6.26 7.04
C CYS A 190 -2.54 -4.83 6.51
N VAL A 191 -3.65 -4.40 5.92
CA VAL A 191 -3.81 -3.07 5.32
C VAL A 191 -5.10 -2.38 5.81
N PRO A 192 -5.08 -1.05 6.06
CA PRO A 192 -6.26 -0.29 6.45
C PRO A 192 -6.97 0.35 5.23
N THR A 193 -8.29 0.54 5.31
CA THR A 193 -9.08 1.20 4.25
C THR A 193 -9.04 2.72 4.27
N ARG A 194 -8.33 3.35 5.21
CA ARG A 194 -8.20 4.82 5.27
C ARG A 194 -7.75 5.40 3.93
N ASP A 195 -6.83 4.71 3.25
CA ASP A 195 -6.37 5.01 1.90
C ASP A 195 -6.83 3.87 0.97
N TRP A 196 -8.15 3.79 0.72
CA TRP A 196 -8.78 2.61 0.11
C TRP A 196 -8.17 2.21 -1.25
N GLU A 197 -7.75 3.17 -2.08
CA GLU A 197 -7.08 2.90 -3.36
C GLU A 197 -5.76 2.13 -3.17
N ARG A 198 -4.97 2.53 -2.16
CA ARG A 198 -3.73 1.84 -1.80
C ARG A 198 -4.01 0.47 -1.20
N ALA A 199 -5.09 0.35 -0.41
CA ALA A 199 -5.50 -0.94 0.14
C ALA A 199 -5.88 -1.92 -0.99
N VAL A 200 -6.67 -1.48 -1.97
CA VAL A 200 -7.04 -2.29 -3.15
C VAL A 200 -5.80 -2.69 -3.95
N ALA A 201 -4.89 -1.74 -4.22
CA ALA A 201 -3.65 -2.04 -4.93
C ALA A 201 -2.78 -3.06 -4.18
N ALA A 202 -2.63 -2.89 -2.86
CA ALA A 202 -1.85 -3.81 -2.03
C ALA A 202 -2.49 -5.21 -1.99
N LEU A 203 -3.81 -5.30 -1.84
CA LEU A 203 -4.56 -6.56 -1.88
C LEU A 203 -4.39 -7.26 -3.24
N HIS A 204 -4.50 -6.52 -4.34
CA HIS A 204 -4.29 -7.07 -5.68
C HIS A 204 -2.87 -7.62 -5.86
N CYS A 205 -1.84 -6.87 -5.46
CA CYS A 205 -0.45 -7.31 -5.50
C CYS A 205 -0.20 -8.54 -4.60
N ALA A 206 -0.95 -8.69 -3.51
CA ALA A 206 -0.90 -9.85 -2.63
C ALA A 206 -1.72 -11.05 -3.15
N GLY A 207 -2.34 -10.95 -4.34
CA GLY A 207 -3.07 -12.03 -4.99
C GLY A 207 -4.56 -12.10 -4.64
N ALA A 208 -5.12 -11.08 -3.99
CA ALA A 208 -6.56 -11.01 -3.75
C ALA A 208 -7.34 -10.91 -5.07
N GLY A 209 -8.43 -11.66 -5.19
CA GLY A 209 -9.38 -11.56 -6.30
C GLY A 209 -10.21 -10.28 -6.19
N VAL A 210 -9.71 -9.17 -6.72
CA VAL A 210 -10.44 -7.90 -6.76
C VAL A 210 -11.44 -7.92 -7.92
N ASP A 211 -12.71 -7.68 -7.62
CA ASP A 211 -13.73 -7.41 -8.63
C ASP A 211 -13.62 -5.97 -9.14
N TRP A 212 -12.85 -5.79 -10.21
CA TRP A 212 -12.67 -4.50 -10.85
C TRP A 212 -13.94 -3.94 -11.47
N ALA A 213 -14.88 -4.78 -11.89
CA ALA A 213 -16.14 -4.32 -12.46
C ALA A 213 -17.00 -3.66 -11.39
N ALA A 214 -17.12 -4.29 -10.22
CA ALA A 214 -17.81 -3.71 -9.07
C ALA A 214 -17.15 -2.43 -8.56
N LEU A 215 -15.81 -2.39 -8.52
CA LEU A 215 -15.08 -1.22 -8.02
C LEU A 215 -15.19 0.01 -8.95
N LEU A 216 -15.27 -0.23 -10.26
CA LEU A 216 -15.34 0.83 -11.28
C LEU A 216 -16.79 1.13 -11.70
N ASP A 217 -17.79 0.50 -11.08
CA ASP A 217 -19.18 0.76 -11.41
C ASP A 217 -19.54 2.24 -11.16
N GLY A 218 -20.31 2.83 -12.06
CA GLY A 218 -20.69 4.24 -12.00
C GLY A 218 -19.56 5.27 -12.23
N CYS A 219 -18.31 4.86 -12.51
CA CYS A 219 -17.21 5.82 -12.71
C CYS A 219 -17.24 6.58 -14.05
N GLY A 220 -18.13 6.21 -14.98
CA GLY A 220 -18.20 6.82 -16.32
C GLY A 220 -17.00 6.50 -17.23
N GLY A 221 -16.16 5.54 -16.85
CA GLY A 221 -14.98 5.12 -17.61
C GLY A 221 -15.32 4.49 -18.96
N ARG A 222 -14.38 4.59 -19.91
CA ARG A 222 -14.48 3.94 -21.24
C ARG A 222 -13.26 3.08 -21.51
N ARG A 223 -13.43 2.04 -22.34
CA ARG A 223 -12.29 1.23 -22.80
C ARG A 223 -11.41 2.09 -23.71
N VAL A 224 -10.12 2.17 -23.39
CA VAL A 224 -9.11 2.85 -24.20
C VAL A 224 -8.08 1.84 -24.71
N ARG A 225 -7.42 2.16 -25.81
CA ARG A 225 -6.34 1.31 -26.34
C ARG A 225 -5.10 1.47 -25.48
N LEU A 226 -4.65 0.39 -24.85
CA LEU A 226 -3.41 0.33 -24.10
C LEU A 226 -2.33 -0.44 -24.88
N PRO A 227 -1.04 -0.27 -24.56
CA PRO A 227 0.01 -1.11 -25.11
C PRO A 227 -0.31 -2.61 -24.93
N PRO A 228 -0.05 -3.45 -25.95
CA PRO A 228 -0.29 -4.88 -25.82
C PRO A 228 0.68 -5.51 -24.83
N TYR A 229 0.38 -6.75 -24.41
CA TYR A 229 1.22 -7.49 -23.48
C TYR A 229 2.68 -7.59 -24.00
N PRO A 230 3.67 -7.15 -23.21
CA PRO A 230 5.08 -7.18 -23.62
C PRO A 230 5.64 -8.59 -23.44
N PHE A 231 5.37 -9.49 -24.40
CA PHE A 231 5.91 -10.85 -24.37
C PHE A 231 7.44 -10.85 -24.22
N ARG A 232 7.95 -11.63 -23.25
CA ARG A 232 9.38 -11.97 -23.16
C ARG A 232 9.72 -13.00 -24.25
N ARG A 233 9.89 -12.51 -25.47
CA ARG A 233 10.06 -13.33 -26.67
C ARG A 233 11.35 -14.14 -26.61
N ARG A 234 11.25 -15.41 -27.01
CA ARG A 234 12.37 -16.30 -27.28
C ARG A 234 12.15 -16.95 -28.65
N SER A 235 13.23 -17.21 -29.37
CA SER A 235 13.12 -17.92 -30.65
C SER A 235 12.81 -19.39 -30.36
N HIS A 236 11.67 -19.87 -30.85
CA HIS A 236 11.29 -21.27 -30.82
C HIS A 236 11.09 -21.73 -32.26
N TRP A 237 12.08 -22.43 -32.79
CA TRP A 237 12.05 -22.90 -34.18
C TRP A 237 12.23 -24.42 -34.24
N ARG A 238 11.42 -25.09 -35.06
CA ARG A 238 11.58 -26.50 -35.43
C ARG A 238 11.47 -26.61 -36.94
N GLY A 239 12.57 -26.97 -37.58
CA GLY A 239 12.74 -26.96 -39.04
C GLY A 239 14.10 -26.38 -39.44
N PRO A 240 14.46 -26.38 -40.74
CA PRO A 240 15.65 -25.69 -41.22
C PRO A 240 15.58 -24.22 -40.81
N ALA A 241 16.71 -23.65 -40.36
CA ALA A 241 16.75 -22.28 -39.85
C ALA A 241 16.03 -21.31 -40.80
N PRO A 242 15.23 -20.37 -40.28
CA PRO A 242 14.55 -19.40 -41.13
C PRO A 242 15.59 -18.74 -42.03
N TYR A 243 15.31 -18.71 -43.33
CA TYR A 243 16.23 -18.21 -44.35
C TYR A 243 16.65 -16.79 -43.96
N ALA A 244 17.86 -16.63 -43.44
CA ALA A 244 18.44 -15.33 -43.23
C ALA A 244 18.59 -14.75 -44.64
N HIS A 245 17.78 -13.75 -44.98
CA HIS A 245 18.04 -12.96 -46.18
C HIS A 245 19.51 -12.52 -46.09
N PRO A 246 20.36 -12.85 -47.07
CA PRO A 246 21.73 -12.35 -47.06
C PRO A 246 21.62 -10.83 -47.05
N SER A 247 21.96 -10.21 -45.92
CA SER A 247 21.99 -8.77 -45.80
C SER A 247 22.86 -8.22 -46.92
N PRO A 248 22.43 -7.18 -47.65
CA PRO A 248 23.25 -6.60 -48.71
C PRO A 248 24.59 -6.23 -48.10
N ARG A 249 25.67 -6.77 -48.69
CA ARG A 249 27.04 -6.43 -48.30
C ARG A 249 27.25 -4.95 -48.62
N SER A 250 27.07 -4.07 -47.63
CA SER A 250 27.65 -2.72 -47.69
C SER A 250 29.16 -2.88 -47.64
N THR A 251 29.78 -2.43 -48.73
CA THR A 251 31.21 -2.40 -48.98
C THR A 251 31.57 -0.92 -48.91
N GLU A 252 31.73 -0.40 -47.69
CA GLU A 252 32.35 0.90 -47.37
C GLU A 252 32.42 0.97 -45.84
N ASP A 253 33.65 0.81 -45.32
CA ASP A 253 34.10 0.79 -43.93
C ASP A 253 33.33 -0.09 -42.92
N ARG A 254 33.52 -1.40 -43.03
CA ARG A 254 33.29 -2.29 -41.89
C ARG A 254 34.42 -2.14 -40.88
N MET A 255 34.18 -1.35 -39.84
CA MET A 255 34.88 -1.55 -38.57
C MET A 255 34.65 -3.00 -38.14
N THR A 256 35.70 -3.82 -38.17
CA THR A 256 35.59 -5.20 -37.70
C THR A 256 35.33 -5.13 -36.19
N GLU A 257 34.44 -5.97 -35.64
CA GLU A 257 34.19 -6.05 -34.19
C GLU A 257 35.49 -6.14 -33.38
N GLN A 258 36.51 -6.77 -33.96
CA GLN A 258 37.88 -6.82 -33.43
C GLN A 258 38.57 -5.46 -33.37
N ALA A 259 38.44 -4.60 -34.39
CA ALA A 259 39.03 -3.25 -34.39
C ALA A 259 38.35 -2.33 -33.36
N VAL A 260 37.03 -2.50 -33.16
CA VAL A 260 36.30 -1.81 -32.09
C VAL A 260 36.78 -2.30 -30.73
N LEU A 261 36.97 -3.61 -30.57
CA LEU A 261 37.48 -4.21 -29.35
C LEU A 261 38.89 -3.73 -29.00
N ASP A 262 39.80 -3.74 -29.97
CA ASP A 262 41.17 -3.27 -29.77
C ASP A 262 41.19 -1.81 -29.29
N ARG A 263 40.28 -0.99 -29.82
CA ARG A 263 40.16 0.42 -29.43
C ARG A 263 39.51 0.62 -28.06
N VAL A 264 38.49 -0.16 -27.72
CA VAL A 264 37.87 -0.15 -26.37
C VAL A 264 38.90 -0.58 -25.32
N LEU A 265 39.71 -1.59 -25.61
CA LEU A 265 40.79 -2.03 -24.73
C LEU A 265 41.84 -0.94 -24.53
N GLU A 266 42.26 -0.27 -25.61
CA GLU A 266 43.23 0.82 -25.54
C GLU A 266 42.71 2.01 -24.70
N LEU A 267 41.44 2.39 -24.90
CA LEU A 267 40.82 3.49 -24.16
C LEU A 267 40.60 3.13 -22.68
N THR A 268 40.26 1.89 -22.40
CA THR A 268 40.13 1.36 -21.04
C THR A 268 41.49 1.38 -20.35
N ALA A 269 42.54 0.88 -21.00
CA ALA A 269 43.91 0.89 -20.46
C ALA A 269 44.40 2.32 -20.16
N ARG A 270 44.16 3.26 -21.09
CA ARG A 270 44.57 4.66 -20.95
C ARG A 270 43.89 5.35 -19.76
N HIS A 271 42.58 5.14 -19.56
CA HIS A 271 41.85 5.76 -18.45
C HIS A 271 42.17 5.14 -17.10
N LEU A 272 42.54 3.86 -17.06
CA LEU A 272 42.92 3.13 -15.85
C LEU A 272 44.41 3.23 -15.51
N GLY A 273 45.23 3.80 -16.40
CA GLY A 273 46.69 3.88 -16.22
C GLY A 273 47.42 2.54 -16.40
N HIS A 274 46.81 1.60 -17.11
CA HIS A 274 47.37 0.27 -17.42
C HIS A 274 47.96 0.23 -18.84
N ARG A 275 48.75 -0.81 -19.13
CA ARG A 275 49.12 -1.12 -20.51
C ARG A 275 47.97 -1.89 -21.19
N PRO A 276 47.72 -1.73 -22.50
CA PRO A 276 46.64 -2.43 -23.20
C PRO A 276 46.66 -3.95 -23.00
N ASP A 277 47.85 -4.55 -22.90
CA ASP A 277 48.06 -5.99 -22.72
C ASP A 277 47.69 -6.49 -21.31
N GLU A 278 47.51 -5.59 -20.34
CA GLU A 278 47.13 -5.89 -18.95
C GLU A 278 45.62 -5.84 -18.72
N VAL A 279 44.86 -5.32 -19.70
CA VAL A 279 43.40 -5.19 -19.62
C VAL A 279 42.73 -6.40 -20.26
N SER A 280 42.04 -7.18 -19.44
CA SER A 280 41.28 -8.33 -19.93
C SER A 280 39.96 -7.88 -20.57
N ALA A 281 39.71 -8.34 -21.80
CA ALA A 281 38.48 -8.06 -22.55
C ALA A 281 37.20 -8.59 -21.89
N ASP A 282 37.33 -9.59 -21.03
CA ASP A 282 36.22 -10.34 -20.42
C ASP A 282 36.03 -10.03 -18.93
N ARG A 283 36.89 -9.16 -18.35
CA ARG A 283 36.76 -8.71 -16.96
C ARG A 283 35.89 -7.46 -16.91
N THR A 284 35.07 -7.35 -15.87
CA THR A 284 34.19 -6.19 -15.72
C THR A 284 34.99 -4.92 -15.48
N PHE A 285 34.49 -3.76 -15.92
CA PHE A 285 35.19 -2.49 -15.74
C PHE A 285 35.47 -2.17 -14.26
N VAL A 286 34.48 -2.40 -13.39
CA VAL A 286 34.67 -2.29 -11.93
C VAL A 286 35.68 -3.32 -11.42
N GLY A 287 35.66 -4.53 -11.98
CA GLY A 287 36.63 -5.57 -11.68
C GLY A 287 38.07 -5.22 -12.11
N LEU A 288 38.22 -4.36 -13.12
CA LEU A 288 39.50 -3.80 -13.61
C LEU A 288 39.95 -2.57 -12.80
N GLY A 289 39.18 -2.14 -11.79
CA GLY A 289 39.53 -1.00 -10.94
C GLY A 289 39.05 0.35 -11.45
N ALA A 290 38.12 0.38 -12.41
CA ALA A 290 37.58 1.63 -12.95
C ALA A 290 36.69 2.36 -11.94
N ASP A 291 37.00 3.63 -11.69
CA ASP A 291 36.12 4.53 -10.94
C ASP A 291 35.09 5.22 -11.86
N SER A 292 34.05 5.82 -11.25
CA SER A 292 32.96 6.46 -11.98
C SER A 292 33.42 7.62 -12.87
N LEU A 293 34.49 8.34 -12.53
CA LEU A 293 35.00 9.46 -13.33
C LEU A 293 35.80 8.98 -14.55
N GLN A 294 36.62 7.94 -14.37
CA GLN A 294 37.34 7.27 -15.45
C GLN A 294 36.38 6.66 -16.47
N LEU A 295 35.28 6.07 -16.01
CA LEU A 295 34.24 5.51 -16.88
C LEU A 295 33.48 6.59 -17.64
N ILE A 296 33.16 7.73 -17.02
CA ILE A 296 32.52 8.85 -17.73
C ILE A 296 33.44 9.40 -18.83
N GLY A 297 34.74 9.54 -18.54
CA GLY A 297 35.73 9.97 -19.53
C GLY A 297 35.84 8.99 -20.71
N MET A 298 35.93 7.70 -20.40
CA MET A 298 36.01 6.63 -21.40
C MET A 298 34.77 6.59 -22.30
N VAL A 299 33.55 6.62 -21.72
CA VAL A 299 32.31 6.58 -22.49
C VAL A 299 32.19 7.79 -23.41
N ARG A 300 32.45 9.00 -22.92
CA ARG A 300 32.44 10.20 -23.77
C ARG A 300 33.44 10.14 -24.92
N GLN A 301 34.61 9.54 -24.70
CA GLN A 301 35.61 9.38 -25.75
C GLN A 301 35.20 8.31 -26.76
N LEU A 302 34.55 7.23 -26.33
CA LEU A 302 33.96 6.22 -27.22
C LEU A 302 32.82 6.80 -28.08
N GLU A 303 31.93 7.61 -27.48
CA GLU A 303 30.87 8.32 -28.21
C GLU A 303 31.44 9.28 -29.25
N ALA A 304 32.48 10.05 -28.87
CA ALA A 304 33.14 10.98 -29.78
C ALA A 304 33.90 10.29 -30.93
N GLU A 305 34.45 9.10 -30.69
CA GLU A 305 35.26 8.38 -31.68
C GLU A 305 34.41 7.52 -32.62
N PHE A 306 33.32 6.93 -32.14
CA PHE A 306 32.46 6.04 -32.94
C PHE A 306 31.14 6.66 -33.39
N GLY A 307 30.80 7.87 -32.91
CA GLY A 307 29.58 8.58 -33.30
C GLY A 307 28.28 7.88 -32.89
N THR A 308 28.35 6.96 -31.92
CA THR A 308 27.19 6.24 -31.37
C THR A 308 26.78 6.83 -30.03
N GLU A 309 25.50 7.09 -29.80
CA GLU A 309 24.99 7.42 -28.47
C GLU A 309 25.07 6.17 -27.57
N ILE A 310 25.89 6.24 -26.51
CA ILE A 310 26.09 5.14 -25.57
C ILE A 310 25.95 5.71 -24.16
N SER A 311 24.87 5.34 -23.48
CA SER A 311 24.69 5.81 -22.11
C SER A 311 25.59 5.04 -21.13
N MET A 312 25.99 5.70 -20.05
CA MET A 312 26.75 5.08 -18.96
C MET A 312 26.06 3.83 -18.39
N ARG A 313 24.71 3.86 -18.33
CA ARG A 313 23.91 2.73 -17.85
C ARG A 313 24.09 1.50 -18.72
N GLU A 314 24.10 1.66 -20.04
CA GLU A 314 24.28 0.55 -20.99
C GLU A 314 25.68 -0.06 -20.87
N VAL A 315 26.71 0.76 -20.66
CA VAL A 315 28.08 0.27 -20.48
C VAL A 315 28.25 -0.50 -19.17
N LEU A 316 27.56 -0.09 -18.10
CA LEU A 316 27.75 -0.69 -16.77
C LEU A 316 26.77 -1.85 -16.45
N GLU A 317 25.49 -1.71 -16.80
CA GLU A 317 24.45 -2.69 -16.48
C GLU A 317 24.26 -3.74 -17.57
N GLU A 318 24.42 -3.38 -18.85
CA GLU A 318 24.13 -4.28 -19.97
C GLU A 318 25.39 -4.91 -20.59
N ALA A 319 26.43 -4.10 -20.85
CA ALA A 319 27.68 -4.58 -21.44
C ALA A 319 28.68 -5.04 -20.36
N GLY A 320 28.94 -4.24 -19.33
CA GLY A 320 29.74 -4.58 -18.16
C GLY A 320 31.24 -4.89 -18.39
N THR A 321 31.67 -5.20 -19.61
CA THR A 321 33.04 -5.63 -19.99
C THR A 321 33.48 -4.98 -21.31
N PRO A 322 34.79 -4.82 -21.57
CA PRO A 322 35.31 -4.27 -22.84
C PRO A 322 34.79 -5.00 -24.09
N ARG A 323 34.70 -6.34 -24.07
CA ARG A 323 34.19 -7.14 -25.20
C ARG A 323 32.73 -6.84 -25.51
N LEU A 324 31.89 -6.79 -24.49
CA LEU A 324 30.47 -6.53 -24.66
C LEU A 324 30.20 -5.06 -25.03
N THR A 325 31.03 -4.11 -24.57
CA THR A 325 30.95 -2.72 -25.01
C THR A 325 31.33 -2.59 -26.48
N ALA A 326 32.37 -3.29 -26.94
CA ALA A 326 32.73 -3.32 -28.35
C ALA A 326 31.64 -3.93 -29.24
N ALA A 327 31.01 -5.02 -28.78
CA ALA A 327 29.88 -5.65 -29.47
C ALA A 327 28.65 -4.72 -29.54
N LEU A 328 28.37 -3.96 -28.47
CA LEU A 328 27.29 -2.98 -28.42
C LEU A 328 27.52 -1.84 -29.42
N ILE A 329 28.74 -1.32 -29.51
CA ILE A 329 29.13 -0.28 -30.46
C ILE A 329 29.03 -0.79 -31.89
N ALA A 330 29.60 -1.97 -32.17
CA ALA A 330 29.55 -2.60 -33.49
C ALA A 330 28.11 -2.92 -33.93
N GLY A 331 27.23 -3.30 -33.00
CA GLY A 331 25.83 -3.58 -33.25
C GLY A 331 24.98 -2.34 -33.58
N ARG A 332 25.36 -1.15 -33.06
CA ARG A 332 24.67 0.12 -33.32
C ARG A 332 25.13 0.84 -34.57
N ALA A 333 26.35 0.57 -35.03
CA ALA A 333 26.90 1.11 -36.27
C ALA A 333 26.29 0.49 -37.56
N ALA A 334 25.36 -0.46 -37.46
CA ALA A 334 24.70 -1.08 -38.61
C ALA A 334 23.44 -0.27 -39.05
N PRO A 335 23.26 0.05 -40.34
CA PRO A 335 22.18 0.94 -40.77
C PRO A 335 20.78 0.31 -40.67
N ALA A 336 19.82 1.11 -40.18
CA ALA A 336 18.40 0.82 -40.19
C ALA A 336 17.77 1.15 -41.55
N THR A 337 17.12 0.18 -42.21
CA THR A 337 15.87 0.33 -43.01
C THR A 337 15.54 -0.95 -43.79
N VAL A 338 14.31 -1.45 -43.67
CA VAL A 338 13.56 -2.12 -44.75
C VAL A 338 12.07 -1.73 -44.61
N PRO A 339 11.36 -1.36 -45.70
CA PRO A 339 9.92 -1.09 -45.68
C PRO A 339 9.11 -2.37 -45.53
N VAL A 340 7.99 -2.29 -44.81
CA VAL A 340 7.00 -3.37 -44.66
C VAL A 340 6.30 -3.62 -46.02
N PRO A 341 6.29 -4.85 -46.57
CA PRO A 341 5.42 -5.18 -47.69
C PRO A 341 3.98 -5.33 -47.22
N VAL A 342 3.05 -4.72 -47.95
CA VAL A 342 1.60 -4.87 -47.77
C VAL A 342 1.22 -6.35 -48.01
N PRO A 343 0.53 -7.03 -47.08
CA PRO A 343 0.06 -8.39 -47.33
C PRO A 343 -1.17 -8.38 -48.24
N VAL A 344 -1.13 -9.22 -49.28
CA VAL A 344 -2.25 -9.56 -50.15
C VAL A 344 -3.28 -10.37 -49.33
N PRO A 345 -4.59 -10.08 -49.40
CA PRO A 345 -5.58 -10.80 -48.62
C PRO A 345 -5.78 -12.22 -49.15
N VAL A 346 -5.62 -13.20 -48.26
CA VAL A 346 -6.05 -14.59 -48.49
C VAL A 346 -7.52 -14.69 -48.10
N SER A 347 -8.36 -15.09 -49.04
CA SER A 347 -9.80 -15.31 -48.89
C SER A 347 -10.08 -16.54 -48.03
N VAL A 348 -10.88 -16.35 -46.98
CA VAL A 348 -11.45 -17.43 -46.13
C VAL A 348 -12.88 -17.69 -46.62
N PRO A 349 -13.35 -18.94 -46.73
CA PRO A 349 -14.72 -19.22 -47.17
C PRO A 349 -15.73 -18.82 -46.09
N VAL A 350 -16.75 -18.08 -46.49
CA VAL A 350 -17.91 -17.68 -45.69
C VAL A 350 -18.84 -18.88 -45.50
N ALA A 351 -19.22 -19.17 -44.26
CA ALA A 351 -20.33 -20.05 -43.92
C ALA A 351 -21.42 -19.27 -43.18
N ALA A 352 -22.58 -19.22 -43.84
CA ALA A 352 -23.95 -19.04 -43.37
C ALA A 352 -24.31 -17.85 -42.44
N ALA A 353 -25.16 -16.99 -43.00
CA ALA A 353 -25.84 -15.87 -42.37
C ALA A 353 -26.98 -16.31 -41.42
N ALA A 354 -27.23 -15.46 -40.42
CA ALA A 354 -28.50 -15.33 -39.69
C ALA A 354 -28.85 -13.82 -39.61
N PRO A 355 -30.14 -13.44 -39.49
CA PRO A 355 -30.69 -12.27 -40.16
C PRO A 355 -30.50 -10.93 -39.44
N ALA A 356 -30.59 -9.88 -40.26
CA ALA A 356 -30.36 -8.46 -39.96
C ALA A 356 -31.34 -7.87 -38.94
N THR A 357 -30.79 -7.06 -38.03
CA THR A 357 -31.50 -6.00 -37.32
C THR A 357 -31.05 -4.63 -37.85
N ALA A 358 -32.04 -3.73 -37.92
CA ALA A 358 -32.03 -2.50 -38.69
C ALA A 358 -30.93 -1.50 -38.32
N GLU A 359 -30.39 -0.89 -39.37
CA GLU A 359 -29.39 0.17 -39.38
C GLU A 359 -30.08 1.53 -39.18
N THR A 360 -29.68 2.27 -38.15
CA THR A 360 -30.11 3.66 -37.91
C THR A 360 -28.96 4.60 -38.28
N ALA A 361 -29.26 5.63 -39.06
CA ALA A 361 -28.32 6.61 -39.62
C ALA A 361 -27.48 7.37 -38.55
N PRO A 362 -26.25 7.84 -38.89
CA PRO A 362 -25.37 8.52 -37.95
C PRO A 362 -25.73 10.00 -37.78
N ALA A 363 -25.72 10.45 -36.52
CA ALA A 363 -25.76 11.86 -36.12
C ALA A 363 -24.31 12.42 -36.01
N PRO A 364 -24.11 13.76 -36.00
CA PRO A 364 -22.86 14.38 -36.43
C PRO A 364 -21.72 14.25 -35.42
N VAL A 365 -20.50 14.27 -35.96
CA VAL A 365 -19.21 14.24 -35.24
C VAL A 365 -19.11 15.48 -34.35
N ALA A 366 -19.02 15.27 -33.04
CA ALA A 366 -18.65 16.29 -32.06
C ALA A 366 -17.15 16.19 -31.77
N ASP A 367 -16.49 17.36 -31.66
CA ASP A 367 -15.06 17.54 -31.50
C ASP A 367 -14.42 16.64 -30.42
N GLU A 368 -13.22 16.12 -30.73
CA GLU A 368 -12.44 15.30 -29.81
C GLU A 368 -12.05 16.09 -28.54
N PRO A 369 -12.26 15.55 -27.33
CA PRO A 369 -11.67 16.13 -26.13
C PRO A 369 -10.17 15.83 -26.14
N GLY A 370 -9.36 16.88 -26.28
CA GLY A 370 -7.90 16.82 -26.22
C GLY A 370 -7.41 16.21 -24.91
N TYR A 371 -6.62 15.16 -25.02
CA TYR A 371 -5.95 14.54 -23.88
C TYR A 371 -4.70 15.34 -23.49
N ALA A 372 -4.54 15.59 -22.19
CA ALA A 372 -3.35 16.25 -21.67
C ALA A 372 -2.08 15.45 -22.01
N THR A 373 -1.13 16.12 -22.65
CA THR A 373 0.19 15.61 -22.96
C THR A 373 1.01 15.39 -21.68
N ARG A 374 2.03 14.50 -21.73
CA ARG A 374 2.93 14.29 -20.57
C ARG A 374 3.61 15.58 -20.11
N ALA A 375 3.82 16.53 -21.02
CA ALA A 375 4.37 17.84 -20.69
C ALA A 375 3.41 18.64 -19.81
N GLU A 376 2.11 18.65 -20.13
CA GLU A 376 1.08 19.33 -19.33
C GLU A 376 0.89 18.69 -17.94
N VAL A 377 0.98 17.36 -17.85
CA VAL A 377 0.95 16.64 -16.55
C VAL A 377 2.19 16.95 -15.70
N ALA A 378 3.36 17.10 -16.33
CA ALA A 378 4.58 17.49 -15.62
C ALA A 378 4.51 18.93 -15.10
N VAL A 379 3.97 19.86 -15.91
CA VAL A 379 3.75 21.25 -15.48
C VAL A 379 2.74 21.32 -14.33
N LEU A 380 1.65 20.57 -14.39
CA LEU A 380 0.66 20.51 -13.31
C LEU A 380 1.25 19.93 -12.02
N SER A 381 2.07 18.88 -12.13
CA SER A 381 2.74 18.27 -10.97
C SER A 381 3.72 19.25 -10.31
N GLU A 382 4.43 20.03 -11.12
CA GLU A 382 5.34 21.07 -10.63
C GLU A 382 4.58 22.22 -9.95
N GLN A 383 3.43 22.64 -10.50
CA GLN A 383 2.56 23.64 -9.87
C GLN A 383 1.99 23.16 -8.53
N ILE A 384 1.58 21.88 -8.43
CA ILE A 384 1.09 21.29 -7.17
C ILE A 384 2.22 21.26 -6.12
N ARG A 385 3.45 20.92 -6.53
CA ARG A 385 4.62 20.92 -5.63
C ARG A 385 4.93 22.33 -5.12
N GLN A 386 4.92 23.33 -5.99
CA GLN A 386 5.13 24.73 -5.60
C GLN A 386 4.03 25.25 -4.67
N LEU A 387 2.78 24.85 -4.88
CA LEU A 387 1.68 25.22 -3.99
C LEU A 387 1.84 24.59 -2.60
N ALA A 388 2.25 23.32 -2.53
CA ALA A 388 2.50 22.63 -1.26
C ALA A 388 3.68 23.25 -0.49
N GLU A 389 4.75 23.62 -1.18
CA GLU A 389 5.90 24.32 -0.58
C GLU A 389 5.51 25.70 -0.05
N THR A 390 4.68 26.44 -0.79
CA THR A 390 4.16 27.73 -0.35
C THR A 390 3.27 27.60 0.89
N GLN A 391 2.40 26.57 0.94
CA GLN A 391 1.56 26.30 2.11
C GLN A 391 2.39 25.91 3.35
N ALA A 392 3.44 25.11 3.18
CA ALA A 392 4.35 24.74 4.26
C ALA A 392 5.12 25.96 4.82
N ALA A 393 5.56 26.86 3.94
CA ALA A 393 6.19 28.11 4.34
C ALA A 393 5.23 29.02 5.12
N MET A 394 3.97 29.12 4.68
CA MET A 394 2.95 29.93 5.36
C MET A 394 2.60 29.39 6.75
N LEU A 395 2.50 28.06 6.90
CA LEU A 395 2.29 27.40 8.20
C LEU A 395 3.47 27.64 9.16
N THR A 396 4.70 27.63 8.64
CA THR A 396 5.90 27.93 9.43
C THR A 396 5.89 29.39 9.91
N GLN A 397 5.56 30.34 9.04
CA GLN A 397 5.43 31.75 9.41
C GLN A 397 4.33 32.00 10.45
N LEU A 398 3.19 31.31 10.35
CA LEU A 398 2.13 31.40 11.35
C LEU A 398 2.57 30.82 12.70
N SER A 399 3.29 29.70 12.71
CA SER A 399 3.86 29.11 13.91
C SER A 399 4.84 30.08 14.60
N ASP A 400 5.73 30.71 13.85
CA ASP A 400 6.70 31.67 14.38
C ASP A 400 6.02 32.95 14.91
N ALA A 401 4.97 33.42 14.23
CA ALA A 401 4.17 34.57 14.68
C ALA A 401 3.43 34.26 15.99
N VAL A 402 2.86 33.05 16.13
CA VAL A 402 2.24 32.59 17.38
C VAL A 402 3.27 32.49 18.49
N ALA A 403 4.45 31.93 18.23
CA ALA A 403 5.54 31.83 19.20
C ALA A 403 5.98 33.23 19.71
N LEU A 404 6.13 34.20 18.80
CA LEU A 404 6.48 35.59 19.15
C LEU A 404 5.39 36.30 19.96
N LEU A 405 4.10 36.04 19.67
CA LEU A 405 2.98 36.58 20.44
C LEU A 405 2.93 35.97 21.85
N THR A 406 3.17 34.66 21.98
CA THR A 406 3.23 34.00 23.30
C THR A 406 4.42 34.45 24.14
N ALA A 407 5.57 34.74 23.52
CA ALA A 407 6.74 35.29 24.22
C ALA A 407 6.51 36.73 24.72
N ARG A 408 5.70 37.52 24.00
CA ARG A 408 5.32 38.88 24.42
C ARG A 408 4.32 38.89 25.57
N THR A 409 3.37 37.96 25.62
CA THR A 409 2.39 37.89 26.71
C THR A 409 3.01 37.39 28.02
N THR A 410 3.99 36.48 27.96
CA THR A 410 4.71 35.99 29.15
C THR A 410 5.73 36.99 29.72
N GLY A 411 6.09 38.04 28.98
CA GLY A 411 7.06 39.06 29.40
C GLY A 411 6.46 40.25 30.18
N THR A 412 5.14 40.38 30.22
CA THR A 412 4.44 41.53 30.83
C THR A 412 3.98 41.32 32.27
N ASP A 413 4.08 40.11 32.83
CA ASP A 413 3.70 39.80 34.23
C ASP A 413 4.90 39.81 35.21
N ALA A 414 6.06 40.29 34.78
CA ALA A 414 7.23 40.46 35.63
C ALA A 414 7.71 41.92 35.63
N ARG A 415 6.93 42.82 36.22
CA ARG A 415 7.42 44.10 36.77
C ARG A 415 6.59 44.57 37.94
#